data_AF-A0A924RKI3-F1
#
_entry.id   AF-A0A924RKI3-F1
#
_cell.length_a   1.000
_cell.length_b   1.000
_cell.length_c   1.000
_cell.angle_alpha   90.00
_cell.angle_beta   90.00
_cell.angle_gamma   90.00
#
_symmetry.space_group_name_H-M   'P 1'
#
loop_
_entity.id
_entity.type
_entity.pdbx_description
1 polymer ?
#
loop_
_entity_poly.entity_id
_entity_poly.type
_entity_poly.pdbx_seq_one_letter_code
_entity_poly.pdbx_strand_id
1 'polypeptide(L)'
;MKPLQFPLIKITLIFMSGILVCTYLKPVPIFAFSGLLLSFLLLAIAFFKARKFDFQDNLFSYSAFIVAFLIGITTQVCHTNLYQKNHYFNQIGST
;
A
#
# COMPACT_ATOMS: atom_id res chain seq x y z
N MET A 1 -15.72 -5.86 -24.63
CA MET A 1 -14.67 -6.51 -23.81
C MET A 1 -14.98 -6.26 -22.34
N LYS A 2 -14.76 -7.23 -21.44
CA LYS A 2 -15.02 -7.06 -20.00
C LYS A 2 -13.76 -6.41 -19.37
N PRO A 3 -13.75 -5.10 -19.06
CA PRO A 3 -12.54 -4.40 -18.61
C PRO A 3 -11.95 -4.98 -17.31
N LEU A 4 -12.78 -5.63 -16.49
CA LEU A 4 -12.37 -6.24 -15.23
C LEU A 4 -11.40 -7.45 -15.38
N GLN A 5 -11.23 -7.97 -16.60
CA GLN A 5 -10.25 -9.04 -16.86
C GLN A 5 -8.82 -8.52 -16.95
N PHE A 6 -8.61 -7.22 -17.14
CA PHE A 6 -7.27 -6.65 -17.18
C PHE A 6 -6.65 -6.68 -15.77
N PRO A 7 -5.48 -7.33 -15.60
CA PRO A 7 -4.79 -7.41 -14.31
C PRO A 7 -4.55 -6.03 -13.69
N LEU A 8 -4.27 -5.03 -14.53
CA LEU A 8 -4.02 -3.66 -14.11
C LEU A 8 -5.20 -3.07 -13.33
N ILE A 9 -6.44 -3.25 -13.80
CA ILE A 9 -7.64 -2.71 -13.14
C ILE A 9 -7.86 -3.35 -11.77
N LYS A 10 -7.55 -4.64 -11.62
CA LYS A 10 -7.66 -5.32 -10.32
C LYS A 10 -6.66 -4.73 -9.31
N ILE A 11 -5.43 -4.50 -9.74
CA ILE A 11 -4.39 -3.91 -8.91
C ILE A 11 -4.76 -2.47 -8.52
N THR A 12 -5.26 -1.65 -9.45
CA THR A 12 -5.64 -0.27 -9.15
C THR A 12 -6.81 -0.19 -8.17
N LEU A 13 -7.80 -1.08 -8.27
CA LEU A 13 -8.91 -1.15 -7.30
C LEU A 13 -8.42 -1.48 -5.90
N ILE A 14 -7.50 -2.42 -5.77
CA ILE A 14 -6.92 -2.81 -4.48
C ILE A 14 -6.07 -1.67 -3.90
N PHE A 15 -5.24 -1.03 -4.72
CA PHE A 15 -4.49 0.16 -4.32
C PHE A 15 -5.43 1.27 -3.82
N MET A 16 -6.52 1.55 -4.55
CA MET A 16 -7.50 2.58 -4.18
C MET A 16 -8.22 2.23 -2.87
N SER A 17 -8.49 0.94 -2.61
CA SER A 17 -9.03 0.50 -1.33
C SER A 17 -8.07 0.76 -0.16
N GLY A 18 -6.75 0.64 -0.38
CA GLY A 18 -5.73 0.99 0.62
C GLY A 18 -5.75 2.47 0.99
N ILE A 19 -5.93 3.35 0.01
CA ILE A 19 -6.08 4.80 0.23
C ILE A 19 -7.32 5.09 1.08
N LEU A 20 -8.47 4.48 0.75
CA LEU A 20 -9.71 4.65 1.52
C LEU A 20 -9.51 4.22 2.97
N VAL A 21 -8.99 3.01 3.20
CA VAL A 21 -8.78 2.47 4.55
C VAL A 21 -7.86 3.38 5.36
N CYS A 22 -6.75 3.85 4.77
CA CYS A 22 -5.83 4.76 5.44
C CYS A 22 -6.49 6.07 5.89
N THR A 23 -7.42 6.59 5.07
CA THR A 23 -8.12 7.86 5.35
C THR A 23 -9.00 7.78 6.60
N TYR A 24 -9.62 6.62 6.85
CA TYR A 24 -10.45 6.40 8.04
C TYR A 24 -9.64 5.99 9.28
N LEU A 25 -8.66 5.09 9.13
CA LEU A 25 -7.93 4.51 10.26
C LEU A 25 -6.80 5.40 10.79
N LYS A 26 -6.32 6.38 10.00
CA LYS A 26 -5.18 7.26 10.35
C LYS A 26 -4.00 6.48 10.96
N PRO A 27 -3.47 5.46 10.25
CA PRO A 27 -2.41 4.61 10.77
C PRO A 27 -1.15 5.42 11.07
N VAL A 28 -0.44 5.07 12.14
CA VAL A 28 0.85 5.69 12.47
C VAL A 28 1.85 5.36 11.35
N PRO A 29 2.65 6.34 10.87
CA PRO A 29 3.55 6.13 9.74
C PRO A 29 4.51 4.96 9.92
N ILE A 30 4.98 4.73 11.15
CA ILE A 30 5.92 3.64 11.45
C ILE A 30 5.33 2.26 11.13
N PHE A 31 4.03 2.06 11.36
CA PHE A 31 3.34 0.79 11.05
C PHE A 31 3.11 0.62 9.55
N ALA A 32 2.81 1.71 8.83
CA ALA A 32 2.62 1.67 7.39
C ALA A 32 3.93 1.32 6.66
N PHE A 33 5.04 1.96 7.03
CA PHE A 33 6.35 1.69 6.43
C PHE A 33 6.91 0.31 6.79
N SER A 34 6.79 -0.13 8.04
CA SER A 34 7.22 -1.48 8.45
C SER A 34 6.40 -2.58 7.76
N GLY A 35 5.09 -2.41 7.65
CA GLY A 35 4.21 -3.34 6.92
C GLY A 35 4.56 -3.42 5.42
N LEU A 36 4.88 -2.29 4.80
CA LEU A 36 5.31 -2.24 3.40
C LEU A 36 6.64 -2.98 3.18
N LEU A 37 7.63 -2.77 4.05
CA LEU A 37 8.90 -3.50 3.98
C LEU A 37 8.71 -5.02 4.12
N LEU A 38 7.90 -5.45 5.09
CA LEU A 38 7.62 -6.87 5.30
C LEU A 38 6.92 -7.49 4.09
N SER A 39 6.03 -6.74 3.45
CA SER A 39 5.28 -7.21 2.28
C SER A 39 6.15 -7.29 1.03
N PHE A 40 7.11 -6.38 0.89
CA PHE A 40 8.15 -6.49 -0.16
C PHE A 40 9.04 -7.71 0.02
N LEU A 41 9.41 -8.05 1.26
CA LEU A 41 10.15 -9.28 1.57
C LEU A 41 9.31 -10.53 1.21
N LEU A 42 8.03 -10.54 1.58
CA LEU A 42 7.11 -11.62 1.21
C LEU A 42 6.97 -11.77 -0.31
N LEU A 43 6.83 -10.66 -1.04
CA LEU A 43 6.78 -10.65 -2.50
C LEU A 43 8.08 -11.18 -3.11
N ALA A 44 9.25 -10.81 -2.57
CA ALA A 44 10.54 -11.31 -3.04
C ALA A 44 10.64 -12.82 -2.85
N ILE A 45 10.27 -13.35 -1.68
CA ILE A 45 10.25 -14.80 -1.41
C ILE A 45 9.28 -15.51 -2.37
N ALA A 46 8.08 -14.97 -2.54
CA ALA A 46 7.09 -15.50 -3.47
C ALA A 46 7.58 -15.47 -4.93
N PHE A 47 8.31 -14.43 -5.33
CA PHE A 47 8.91 -14.32 -6.65
C PHE A 47 9.99 -15.38 -6.90
N PHE A 48 10.91 -15.57 -5.95
CA PHE A 48 11.93 -16.62 -6.06
C PHE A 48 11.30 -18.01 -6.14
N LYS A 49 10.21 -18.25 -5.39
CA LYS A 49 9.46 -19.51 -5.47
C LYS A 49 8.73 -19.66 -6.81
N ALA A 50 8.04 -18.62 -7.29
CA ALA A 50 7.32 -18.64 -8.56
C ALA A 50 8.23 -18.91 -9.76
N ARG A 51 9.47 -18.40 -9.72
CA ARG A 51 10.51 -18.67 -10.73
C ARG A 51 10.89 -20.16 -10.82
N LYS A 52 10.71 -20.93 -9.75
CA LYS A 52 11.09 -22.35 -9.67
C LYS A 52 9.94 -23.29 -10.10
N PHE A 53 8.69 -22.84 -10.07
CA PHE A 53 7.49 -23.65 -10.29
C PHE A 53 6.56 -23.07 -11.37
N ASP A 54 7.13 -22.44 -12.40
CA ASP A 54 6.41 -21.95 -13.59
C ASP A 54 5.25 -20.96 -13.34
N PHE A 55 5.41 -20.01 -12.41
CA PHE A 55 4.51 -18.86 -12.20
C PHE A 55 3.01 -19.17 -11.99
N GLN A 56 2.62 -20.44 -11.85
CA GLN A 56 1.24 -20.87 -11.59
C GLN A 56 0.86 -20.74 -10.11
N ASP A 57 1.78 -20.27 -9.27
CA ASP A 57 1.59 -20.14 -7.83
C ASP A 57 0.77 -18.89 -7.49
N ASN A 58 -0.48 -19.11 -7.05
CA ASN A 58 -1.40 -18.06 -6.60
C ASN A 58 -0.80 -17.17 -5.48
N LEU A 59 0.18 -17.68 -4.73
CA LEU A 59 0.87 -16.93 -3.68
C LEU A 59 1.54 -15.66 -4.21
N PHE A 60 2.09 -15.69 -5.43
CA PHE A 60 2.70 -14.50 -6.03
C PHE A 60 1.65 -13.42 -6.25
N SER A 61 0.49 -13.77 -6.82
CA SER A 61 -0.61 -12.82 -7.05
C SER A 61 -1.16 -12.24 -5.75
N TYR A 62 -1.35 -13.06 -4.70
CA TYR A 62 -1.81 -12.57 -3.40
C TYR A 62 -0.79 -11.60 -2.76
N SER A 63 0.50 -11.93 -2.82
CA SER A 63 1.55 -11.05 -2.29
C SER A 63 1.61 -9.71 -3.04
N ALA A 64 1.42 -9.71 -4.36
CA ALA A 64 1.38 -8.50 -5.17
C ALA A 64 0.17 -7.62 -4.82
N PHE A 65 -1.01 -8.22 -4.55
CA PHE A 65 -2.18 -7.49 -4.09
C PHE A 65 -1.99 -6.87 -2.71
N ILE A 66 -1.37 -7.59 -1.77
CA ILE A 66 -1.03 -7.06 -0.44
C ILE A 66 -0.08 -5.87 -0.56
N VAL A 67 0.97 -5.99 -1.39
CA VAL A 67 1.91 -4.90 -1.65
C VAL A 67 1.20 -3.70 -2.26
N ALA A 68 0.34 -3.88 -3.26
CA ALA A 68 -0.42 -2.78 -3.87
C ALA A 68 -1.32 -2.06 -2.86
N PHE A 69 -2.00 -2.80 -1.98
CA PHE A 69 -2.81 -2.24 -0.91
C PHE A 69 -1.98 -1.39 0.06
N LEU A 70 -0.84 -1.91 0.53
CA LEU A 70 0.04 -1.20 1.45
C LEU A 70 0.75 0.00 0.81
N ILE A 71 1.07 -0.07 -0.49
CA ILE A 71 1.54 1.10 -1.24
C ILE A 71 0.47 2.19 -1.17
N GLY A 72 -0.81 1.87 -1.41
CA GLY A 72 -1.92 2.82 -1.26
C GLY A 72 -2.00 3.46 0.12
N ILE A 73 -1.82 2.67 1.19
CA ILE A 73 -1.76 3.19 2.56
C ILE A 73 -0.57 4.14 2.73
N THR A 74 0.65 3.71 2.37
CA THR A 74 1.86 4.52 2.55
C THR A 74 1.84 5.81 1.73
N THR A 75 1.32 5.79 0.49
CA THR A 75 1.13 6.98 -0.33
C THR A 75 0.23 7.97 0.40
N GLN A 76 -0.89 7.50 0.95
CA GLN A 76 -1.80 8.37 1.69
C GLN A 76 -1.16 8.88 2.98
N VAL A 77 -0.45 8.05 3.74
CA VAL A 77 0.30 8.47 4.95
C VAL A 77 1.32 9.57 4.62
N CYS A 78 2.09 9.43 3.53
CA CYS A 78 3.06 10.44 3.10
C CYS A 78 2.41 11.75 2.68
N HIS A 79 1.22 11.69 2.05
CA HIS A 79 0.47 12.89 1.65
C HIS A 79 -0.39 13.48 2.78
N THR A 80 -0.68 12.71 3.82
CA THR A 80 -1.50 13.17 4.95
C THR A 80 -0.65 14.11 5.82
N ASN A 81 -0.94 15.40 5.69
CA ASN A 81 -0.32 16.53 6.39
C ASN A 81 -0.41 16.50 7.93
N LEU A 82 -0.94 15.43 8.56
CA LEU A 82 -1.06 15.30 10.02
C LEU A 82 0.29 15.38 10.75
N TYR A 83 1.40 15.12 10.07
CA TYR A 83 2.76 15.18 10.64
C TYR A 83 3.58 16.40 10.17
N GLN A 84 2.99 17.29 9.38
CA GLN A 84 3.67 18.50 8.91
C GLN A 84 3.61 19.57 10.01
N LYS A 85 4.65 19.64 10.86
CA LYS A 85 4.81 20.62 11.96
C LYS A 85 4.61 22.10 11.56
N ASN A 86 4.70 22.42 10.26
CA ASN A 86 4.67 23.77 9.70
C ASN A 86 3.33 24.16 9.05
N HIS A 87 2.22 23.52 9.41
CA HIS A 87 0.91 23.98 8.94
C HIS A 87 0.47 25.25 9.69
N TYR A 88 -0.05 26.25 8.97
CA TYR A 88 -0.49 27.55 9.50
C TYR A 88 -1.38 27.46 10.76
N PHE A 89 -2.17 26.39 10.89
CA PHE A 89 -3.03 26.15 12.04
C PHE A 89 -2.27 25.91 13.36
N ASN A 90 -1.03 25.44 13.29
CA ASN A 90 -0.18 25.18 14.46
C ASN A 90 0.66 26.41 14.86
N GLN A 91 0.70 27.45 14.02
CA GLN A 91 1.39 28.72 14.30
C GLN A 91 0.51 29.75 15.02
N ILE A 92 -0.81 29.61 14.95
CA ILE A 92 -1.77 30.55 15.57
C ILE A 92 -2.12 30.21 17.03
N GLY A 93 -1.64 29.09 17.58
CA GLY A 93 -1.88 28.67 18.96
C GLY A 93 -0.72 28.93 19.93
N SER A 94 0.37 29.54 19.46
CA SER A 94 1.59 29.80 20.24
C SER A 94 1.89 31.30 20.35
N THR A 95 0.88 32.09 20.72
CA THR A 95 1.02 33.48 21.16
C THR A 95 0.37 33.63 22.52
#